data_AF-A0A015MI36-F1
#
_entry.id   AF-A0A015MI36-F1
#
_cell.length_a   1.000
_cell.length_b   1.000
_cell.length_c   1.000
_cell.angle_alpha   90.00
_cell.angle_beta   90.00
_cell.angle_gamma   90.00
#
_symmetry.space_group_name_H-M   'P 1'
#
loop_
_entity.id
_entity.type
_entity.pdbx_description
1 polymer ?
#
loop_
_entity_poly.entity_id
_entity_poly.type
_entity_poly.pdbx_seq_one_letter_code
_entity_poly.pdbx_strand_id
1 'polypeptide(L)'
;MASNDLKDYIVTLQCLVVPQENIPRRRISNRLTILTINISGFLSIGHLKETIYEKKPTAFTNVSADDLDLSLVKISCEELLAGLLPVEVIAKIFPRDSPPPSEHVHILVEQPICGSSDDFQYEIRPRCENDKIRITTACVYTTPETSVVIESLLRQEIRHVMHRNIDNFFGSIFPMSQSQALVIDEIMEKCKQEEKWNNEWIGWPKDGSLETQFYQPVLVLVNYVIQQCNRTSGKFARTAVVHANCCPIQNRICAVARKPDIVLVDCSNVQRREGEPVVHWSDIHVVGEIKRTDKNDNVNTDLELAGYVREIFGNQPTRRFVFGFTIYGASIRIWLFDRSGGIGSHAFSIHKDLKMFI
;
A
#
# COMPACT_ATOMS: atom_id res chain seq x y z
N MET A 1 16.81 -55.81 -8.74
CA MET A 1 16.07 -54.86 -9.60
C MET A 1 14.67 -54.75 -9.04
N ALA A 2 14.44 -53.79 -8.15
CA ALA A 2 13.11 -53.54 -7.61
C ALA A 2 12.39 -52.57 -8.57
N SER A 3 11.27 -53.01 -9.15
CA SER A 3 10.36 -52.14 -9.87
C SER A 3 9.74 -51.18 -8.85
N ASN A 4 10.03 -49.88 -8.99
CA ASN A 4 9.27 -48.85 -8.32
C ASN A 4 7.89 -48.78 -8.98
N ASP A 5 6.93 -49.51 -8.43
CA ASP A 5 5.51 -49.28 -8.70
C ASP A 5 5.16 -47.86 -8.21
N LEU A 6 5.14 -46.90 -9.14
CA LEU A 6 4.53 -45.60 -8.91
C LEU A 6 3.03 -45.85 -8.66
N LYS A 7 2.61 -45.79 -7.40
CA LYS A 7 1.18 -45.67 -7.08
C LYS A 7 0.70 -44.31 -7.59
N ASP A 8 -0.03 -44.31 -8.70
CA ASP A 8 -0.83 -43.17 -9.14
C ASP A 8 -1.81 -42.79 -8.02
N TYR A 9 -1.59 -41.66 -7.37
CA TYR A 9 -2.55 -41.14 -6.42
C TYR A 9 -3.68 -40.45 -7.19
N ILE A 10 -4.90 -40.98 -7.03
CA ILE A 10 -6.12 -40.45 -7.63
C ILE A 10 -6.63 -39.29 -6.77
N VAL A 11 -6.72 -38.11 -7.36
CA VAL A 11 -7.23 -36.89 -6.71
C VAL A 11 -8.66 -36.62 -7.18
N THR A 12 -9.58 -36.41 -6.24
CA THR A 12 -10.98 -36.05 -6.51
C THR A 12 -11.16 -34.52 -6.53
N LEU A 13 -11.42 -33.97 -7.70
CA LEU A 13 -11.59 -32.53 -7.95
C LEU A 13 -13.07 -32.18 -8.08
N GLN A 14 -13.47 -31.00 -7.60
CA GLN A 14 -14.78 -30.41 -7.85
C GLN A 14 -14.65 -29.24 -8.82
N CYS A 15 -14.94 -29.48 -10.09
CA CYS A 15 -14.88 -28.47 -11.13
C CYS A 15 -16.18 -27.66 -11.18
N LEU A 16 -16.07 -26.34 -11.06
CA LEU A 16 -17.17 -25.40 -11.22
C LEU A 16 -17.17 -24.87 -12.65
N VAL A 17 -18.19 -25.24 -13.41
CA VAL A 17 -18.31 -24.86 -14.82
C VAL A 17 -19.20 -23.62 -14.95
N VAL A 18 -18.68 -22.58 -15.62
CA VAL A 18 -19.39 -21.34 -15.92
C VAL A 18 -19.89 -21.36 -17.38
N PRO A 19 -21.20 -21.26 -17.65
CA PRO A 19 -21.73 -21.25 -19.01
C PRO A 19 -21.47 -19.91 -19.74
N GLN A 20 -21.28 -19.99 -21.06
CA GLN A 20 -21.04 -18.84 -21.95
C GLN A 20 -22.35 -18.08 -22.24
N GLU A 21 -22.80 -17.25 -21.30
CA GLU A 21 -23.80 -16.22 -21.56
C GLU A 21 -23.30 -14.90 -20.97
N ASN A 22 -23.48 -13.78 -21.69
CA ASN A 22 -23.17 -12.42 -21.23
C ASN A 22 -24.04 -12.03 -20.01
N ILE A 23 -23.80 -12.67 -18.86
CA ILE A 23 -24.56 -12.50 -17.64
C ILE A 23 -23.72 -11.68 -16.64
N PRO A 24 -24.29 -10.63 -16.02
CA PRO A 24 -23.60 -9.88 -14.98
C PRO A 24 -23.12 -10.78 -13.84
N ARG A 25 -21.84 -10.65 -13.43
CA ARG A 25 -21.15 -11.50 -12.44
C ARG A 25 -21.93 -11.77 -11.13
N ARG A 26 -22.84 -10.87 -10.74
CA ARG A 26 -23.70 -11.02 -9.55
C ARG A 26 -24.79 -12.11 -9.64
N ARG A 27 -25.00 -12.77 -10.79
CA ARG A 27 -26.04 -13.82 -10.97
C ARG A 27 -25.48 -15.23 -11.25
N ILE A 28 -24.16 -15.43 -11.17
CA ILE A 28 -23.48 -16.68 -11.54
C ILE A 28 -23.76 -17.82 -10.56
N SER A 29 -23.97 -17.55 -9.27
CA SER A 29 -24.14 -18.55 -8.20
C SER A 29 -25.23 -19.59 -8.49
N ASN A 30 -26.29 -19.20 -9.21
CA ASN A 30 -27.46 -20.04 -9.43
C ASN A 30 -27.37 -20.93 -10.69
N ARG A 31 -26.26 -20.88 -11.43
CA ARG A 31 -26.06 -21.62 -12.70
C ARG A 31 -24.75 -22.40 -12.79
N LEU A 32 -23.97 -22.45 -11.71
CA LEU A 32 -22.74 -23.22 -11.64
C LEU A 32 -23.05 -24.73 -11.62
N THR A 33 -22.30 -25.49 -12.41
CA THR A 33 -22.34 -26.95 -12.31
C THR A 33 -21.10 -27.45 -11.60
N ILE A 34 -21.28 -28.25 -10.56
CA ILE A 34 -20.18 -28.93 -9.86
C ILE A 34 -20.00 -30.32 -10.49
N LEU A 35 -18.82 -30.57 -11.06
CA LEU A 35 -18.42 -31.87 -11.59
C LEU A 35 -17.36 -32.47 -10.69
N THR A 36 -17.56 -33.71 -10.25
CA THR A 36 -16.54 -34.43 -9.48
C THR A 36 -15.69 -35.28 -10.41
N ILE A 37 -14.37 -35.07 -10.46
CA ILE A 37 -13.45 -35.73 -11.41
C ILE A 37 -12.29 -36.38 -10.67
N ASN A 38 -11.96 -37.61 -11.07
CA ASN A 38 -10.84 -38.36 -10.52
C ASN A 38 -9.70 -38.35 -11.54
N ILE A 39 -8.55 -37.77 -11.19
CA ILE A 39 -7.37 -37.75 -12.06
C ILE A 39 -6.15 -38.29 -11.32
N SER A 40 -5.19 -38.90 -12.03
CA SER A 40 -3.86 -39.13 -11.46
C SER A 40 -3.12 -37.79 -11.36
N GLY A 41 -2.50 -37.53 -10.21
CA GLY A 41 -1.77 -36.28 -9.96
C GLY A 41 -0.53 -36.03 -10.84
N PHE A 42 -0.21 -36.95 -11.76
CA PHE A 42 0.90 -36.85 -12.71
C PHE A 42 0.50 -36.47 -14.14
N LEU A 43 -0.80 -36.34 -14.41
CA LEU A 43 -1.29 -36.07 -15.74
C LEU A 43 -1.11 -34.59 -16.10
N SER A 44 -1.00 -34.30 -17.40
CA SER A 44 -0.83 -32.94 -17.91
C SER A 44 -2.13 -32.14 -17.76
N ILE A 45 -2.02 -30.81 -17.85
CA ILE A 45 -3.20 -29.93 -17.87
C ILE A 45 -4.13 -30.27 -19.03
N GLY A 46 -3.57 -30.57 -20.22
CA GLY A 46 -4.36 -30.99 -21.37
C GLY A 46 -5.25 -32.18 -21.05
N HIS A 47 -4.71 -33.19 -20.37
CA HIS A 47 -5.49 -34.37 -20.00
C HIS A 47 -6.60 -34.08 -18.97
N LEU A 48 -6.37 -33.16 -18.03
CA LEU A 48 -7.43 -32.68 -17.14
C LEU A 48 -8.52 -31.92 -17.92
N LYS A 49 -8.14 -31.06 -18.87
CA LYS A 49 -9.09 -30.34 -19.74
C LYS A 49 -9.94 -31.31 -20.57
N GLU A 50 -9.32 -32.33 -21.18
CA GLU A 50 -10.02 -33.40 -21.90
C GLU A 50 -11.03 -34.14 -21.00
N THR A 51 -10.60 -34.55 -19.80
CA THR A 51 -11.46 -35.26 -18.85
C THR A 51 -12.67 -34.42 -18.39
N ILE A 52 -12.47 -33.11 -18.19
CA ILE A 52 -13.55 -32.15 -17.89
C ILE A 52 -14.53 -32.06 -19.06
N TYR A 53 -13.99 -31.92 -20.27
CA TYR A 53 -14.78 -31.79 -21.50
C TYR A 53 -15.66 -33.02 -21.74
N GLU A 54 -15.12 -34.23 -21.62
CA GLU A 54 -15.84 -35.50 -21.81
C GLU A 54 -16.98 -35.71 -20.80
N LYS A 55 -16.83 -35.22 -19.57
CA LYS A 55 -17.87 -35.33 -18.54
C LYS A 55 -19.07 -34.41 -18.78
N LYS A 56 -18.89 -33.31 -19.50
CA LYS A 56 -19.99 -32.38 -19.80
C LYS A 56 -19.79 -31.65 -21.14
N PRO A 57 -19.82 -32.37 -22.27
CA PRO A 57 -19.53 -31.79 -23.59
C PRO A 57 -20.54 -30.71 -24.00
N THR A 58 -21.80 -30.83 -23.51
CA THR A 58 -22.86 -29.85 -23.78
C THR A 58 -22.67 -28.50 -23.09
N ALA A 59 -21.77 -28.40 -22.11
CA ALA A 59 -21.44 -27.12 -21.47
C ALA A 59 -20.39 -26.30 -22.25
N PHE A 60 -19.70 -26.92 -23.21
CA PHE A 60 -18.57 -26.35 -23.95
C PHE A 60 -18.81 -26.39 -25.47
N THR A 61 -20.05 -26.10 -25.87
CA THR A 61 -20.42 -26.07 -27.29
C THR A 61 -19.61 -24.99 -28.02
N ASN A 62 -18.88 -25.38 -29.07
CA ASN A 62 -18.04 -24.51 -29.94
C ASN A 62 -16.64 -24.16 -29.42
N VAL A 63 -16.14 -24.85 -28.38
CA VAL A 63 -14.78 -24.68 -27.84
C VAL A 63 -14.10 -26.05 -27.75
N SER A 64 -12.81 -26.16 -28.04
CA SER A 64 -12.08 -27.42 -27.88
C SER A 64 -11.63 -27.61 -26.42
N ALA A 65 -11.27 -28.83 -26.03
CA ALA A 65 -10.78 -29.08 -24.67
C ALA A 65 -9.54 -28.22 -24.35
N ASP A 66 -8.62 -28.05 -25.29
CA ASP A 66 -7.37 -27.29 -25.08
C ASP A 66 -7.60 -25.80 -24.81
N ASP A 67 -8.71 -25.27 -25.30
CA ASP A 67 -9.07 -23.86 -25.20
C ASP A 67 -9.67 -23.49 -23.83
N LEU A 68 -9.96 -24.46 -22.97
CA LEU A 68 -10.57 -24.19 -21.65
C LEU A 68 -9.60 -23.47 -20.71
N ASP A 69 -10.04 -22.40 -20.05
CA ASP A 69 -9.26 -21.72 -19.01
C ASP A 69 -9.56 -22.33 -17.64
N LEU A 70 -8.52 -22.78 -16.94
CA LEU A 70 -8.62 -23.43 -15.64
C LEU A 70 -8.04 -22.53 -14.56
N SER A 71 -8.82 -22.24 -13.52
CA SER A 71 -8.37 -21.47 -12.37
C SER A 71 -8.68 -22.16 -11.04
N LEU A 72 -7.75 -22.09 -10.09
CA LEU A 72 -7.95 -22.65 -8.75
C LEU A 72 -8.85 -21.72 -7.91
N VAL A 73 -9.88 -22.28 -7.28
CA VAL A 73 -10.80 -21.57 -6.39
C VAL A 73 -10.38 -21.85 -4.95
N LYS A 74 -9.90 -20.82 -4.25
CA LYS A 74 -9.34 -20.97 -2.89
C LYS A 74 -10.37 -20.75 -1.76
N ILE A 75 -11.66 -20.60 -2.10
CA ILE A 75 -12.71 -20.23 -1.15
C ILE A 75 -13.96 -21.09 -1.42
N SER A 76 -14.76 -21.38 -0.38
CA SER A 76 -16.03 -22.08 -0.49
C SER A 76 -16.98 -21.39 -1.48
N CYS A 77 -17.82 -22.19 -2.16
CA CYS A 77 -18.68 -21.78 -3.29
C CYS A 77 -19.59 -20.55 -3.06
N GLU A 78 -19.72 -20.04 -1.85
CA GLU A 78 -20.53 -18.85 -1.53
C GLU A 78 -19.80 -17.52 -1.77
N GLU A 79 -18.46 -17.51 -1.88
CA GLU A 79 -17.62 -16.30 -2.05
C GLU A 79 -16.84 -16.28 -3.40
N LEU A 80 -17.35 -17.00 -4.39
CA LEU A 80 -16.66 -17.53 -5.58
C LEU A 80 -16.01 -16.55 -6.59
N LEU A 81 -15.92 -15.25 -6.32
CA LEU A 81 -15.48 -14.26 -7.32
C LEU A 81 -14.30 -13.38 -6.89
N ALA A 82 -13.59 -13.71 -5.82
CA ALA A 82 -12.39 -12.98 -5.40
C ALA A 82 -11.13 -13.88 -5.41
N GLY A 83 -10.31 -13.78 -6.46
CA GLY A 83 -8.92 -14.28 -6.45
C GLY A 83 -8.69 -15.67 -7.06
N LEU A 84 -9.03 -15.82 -8.34
CA LEU A 84 -8.72 -17.01 -9.14
C LEU A 84 -7.23 -17.02 -9.57
N LEU A 85 -6.58 -18.17 -9.51
CA LEU A 85 -5.19 -18.36 -9.99
C LEU A 85 -5.15 -19.33 -11.18
N PRO A 86 -4.52 -18.98 -12.31
CA PRO A 86 -4.40 -19.88 -13.46
C PRO A 86 -3.67 -21.18 -13.10
N VAL A 87 -4.21 -22.30 -13.55
CA VAL A 87 -3.57 -23.61 -13.40
C VAL A 87 -2.57 -23.80 -14.54
N GLU A 88 -1.29 -23.55 -14.26
CA GLU A 88 -0.20 -23.67 -15.25
C GLU A 88 0.56 -25.00 -15.19
N VAL A 89 0.62 -25.67 -14.03
CA VAL A 89 1.23 -26.99 -13.87
C VAL A 89 0.53 -27.79 -12.75
N ILE A 90 -0.08 -28.93 -13.07
CA ILE A 90 -0.80 -29.77 -12.08
C ILE A 90 0.11 -30.25 -10.95
N ALA A 91 1.36 -30.62 -11.25
CA ALA A 91 2.33 -31.07 -10.24
C ALA A 91 2.70 -29.99 -9.20
N LYS A 92 2.50 -28.69 -9.50
CA LYS A 92 2.65 -27.61 -8.51
C LYS A 92 1.46 -27.54 -7.54
N ILE A 93 0.29 -28.02 -7.98
CA ILE A 93 -0.95 -28.04 -7.19
C ILE A 93 -1.00 -29.31 -6.33
N PHE A 94 -0.53 -30.44 -6.87
CA PHE A 94 -0.49 -31.74 -6.19
C PHE A 94 0.94 -32.31 -6.13
N PRO A 95 1.83 -31.72 -5.31
CA PRO A 95 3.21 -32.18 -5.21
C PRO A 95 3.30 -33.60 -4.65
N ARG A 96 4.25 -34.39 -5.19
CA ARG A 96 4.48 -35.81 -4.83
C ARG A 96 4.65 -36.05 -3.34
N ASP A 97 5.38 -35.14 -2.71
CA ASP A 97 5.81 -35.29 -1.32
C ASP A 97 4.76 -34.78 -0.32
N SER A 98 3.65 -34.21 -0.81
CA SER A 98 2.56 -33.67 -0.01
C SER A 98 1.23 -33.75 -0.78
N PRO A 99 0.63 -34.95 -0.93
CA PRO A 99 -0.64 -35.11 -1.62
C PRO A 99 -1.77 -34.31 -0.94
N PRO A 100 -2.77 -33.85 -1.70
CA PRO A 100 -3.87 -33.07 -1.14
C PRO A 100 -4.65 -33.90 -0.10
N PRO A 101 -5.16 -33.28 0.97
CA PRO A 101 -6.10 -33.92 1.88
C PRO A 101 -7.32 -34.45 1.10
N SER A 102 -8.01 -35.46 1.63
CA SER A 102 -9.20 -36.09 1.03
C SER A 102 -10.42 -35.17 0.86
N GLU A 103 -10.26 -33.86 1.03
CA GLU A 103 -11.31 -32.85 0.94
C GLU A 103 -11.11 -31.98 -0.29
N HIS A 104 -12.21 -31.84 -1.03
CA HIS A 104 -12.26 -31.51 -2.45
C HIS A 104 -11.54 -30.21 -2.85
N VAL A 105 -10.80 -30.27 -3.96
CA VAL A 105 -10.19 -29.09 -4.56
C VAL A 105 -11.12 -28.50 -5.62
N HIS A 106 -11.46 -27.23 -5.46
CA HIS A 106 -12.39 -26.53 -6.35
C HIS A 106 -11.63 -25.85 -7.50
N ILE A 107 -11.99 -26.18 -8.75
CA ILE A 107 -11.38 -25.60 -9.95
C ILE A 107 -12.47 -24.93 -10.79
N LEU A 108 -12.33 -23.65 -11.09
CA LEU A 108 -13.20 -22.94 -12.02
C LEU A 108 -12.76 -23.24 -13.46
N VAL A 109 -13.74 -23.52 -14.32
CA VAL A 109 -13.54 -23.80 -15.74
C VAL A 109 -14.32 -22.79 -16.56
N GLU A 110 -13.61 -22.01 -17.37
CA GLU A 110 -14.16 -20.95 -18.21
C GLU A 110 -13.86 -21.21 -19.69
N GLN A 111 -14.71 -20.68 -20.57
CA GLN A 111 -14.44 -20.65 -22.01
C GLN A 111 -13.71 -19.33 -22.37
N PRO A 112 -12.78 -19.35 -23.33
CA PRO A 112 -12.06 -18.14 -23.72
C PRO A 112 -13.00 -17.13 -24.36
N ILE A 113 -12.86 -15.86 -23.98
CA ILE A 113 -13.74 -14.77 -24.42
C ILE A 113 -13.41 -14.43 -25.88
N CYS A 114 -14.29 -14.79 -26.82
CA CYS A 114 -14.13 -14.45 -28.23
C CYS A 114 -14.97 -13.21 -28.57
N GLY A 115 -14.32 -12.05 -28.74
CA GLY A 115 -14.95 -10.87 -29.35
C GLY A 115 -14.49 -9.51 -28.84
N SER A 116 -13.70 -8.84 -29.68
CA SER A 116 -13.41 -7.39 -29.77
C SER A 116 -12.77 -6.68 -28.57
N SER A 117 -11.90 -5.73 -28.94
CA SER A 117 -11.11 -4.86 -28.08
C SER A 117 -11.92 -4.18 -26.98
N ASP A 118 -11.16 -3.81 -25.95
CA ASP A 118 -11.49 -2.95 -24.82
C ASP A 118 -12.01 -3.66 -23.56
N ASP A 119 -11.39 -3.26 -22.45
CA ASP A 119 -11.80 -3.43 -21.06
C ASP A 119 -11.81 -4.84 -20.43
N PHE A 120 -10.66 -5.35 -19.95
CA PHE A 120 -10.67 -6.21 -18.75
C PHE A 120 -9.40 -6.04 -17.88
N GLN A 121 -9.60 -5.42 -16.71
CA GLN A 121 -8.66 -5.35 -15.60
C GLN A 121 -8.55 -6.71 -14.89
N TYR A 122 -7.31 -7.17 -14.64
CA TYR A 122 -6.99 -8.29 -13.76
C TYR A 122 -6.97 -7.83 -12.29
N GLU A 123 -7.83 -8.40 -11.44
CA GLU A 123 -7.75 -8.27 -9.98
C GLU A 123 -6.93 -9.42 -9.37
N ILE A 124 -5.76 -9.08 -8.82
CA ILE A 124 -5.00 -9.95 -7.93
C ILE A 124 -5.65 -9.90 -6.54
N ARG A 125 -5.97 -11.04 -5.92
CA ARG A 125 -6.00 -11.13 -4.45
C ARG A 125 -5.33 -12.38 -3.87
N PRO A 126 -4.58 -12.24 -2.74
CA PRO A 126 -3.72 -13.29 -2.20
C PRO A 126 -4.26 -13.85 -0.86
N ARG A 127 -3.86 -15.06 -0.49
CA ARG A 127 -3.43 -15.37 0.89
C ARG A 127 -2.66 -16.69 0.97
N CYS A 128 -1.48 -16.61 1.55
CA CYS A 128 -0.65 -17.69 2.07
C CYS A 128 -0.46 -17.39 3.56
N GLU A 129 -0.64 -18.38 4.43
CA GLU A 129 -0.07 -18.31 5.78
C GLU A 129 0.71 -19.60 6.00
N ASN A 130 1.99 -19.57 5.65
CA ASN A 130 3.08 -19.70 6.60
C ASN A 130 4.35 -19.25 5.89
N ASP A 131 5.11 -18.37 6.56
CA ASP A 131 6.01 -17.35 6.00
C ASP A 131 5.25 -16.23 5.26
N LYS A 132 4.80 -15.26 6.06
CA LYS A 132 3.86 -14.17 5.75
C LYS A 132 4.22 -13.39 4.47
N ILE A 133 3.77 -13.86 3.31
CA ILE A 133 3.75 -13.08 2.07
C ILE A 133 2.82 -11.88 2.30
N ARG A 134 3.42 -10.69 2.46
CA ARG A 134 2.69 -9.42 2.66
C ARG A 134 2.07 -8.98 1.33
N ILE A 135 0.79 -8.65 1.38
CA ILE A 135 0.03 -8.14 0.23
C ILE A 135 0.18 -6.63 0.26
N THR A 136 0.85 -6.05 -0.75
CA THR A 136 0.96 -4.59 -0.81
C THR A 136 -0.25 -3.95 -1.49
N THR A 137 -0.92 -3.03 -0.81
CA THR A 137 -1.99 -2.21 -1.41
C THR A 137 -1.45 -1.10 -2.32
N ALA A 138 -0.13 -0.91 -2.39
CA ALA A 138 0.51 0.14 -3.20
C ALA A 138 0.27 -0.01 -4.72
N CYS A 139 0.04 -1.25 -5.16
CA CYS A 139 -0.25 -1.58 -6.56
C CYS A 139 -1.75 -1.57 -6.89
N VAL A 140 -2.63 -1.44 -5.90
CA VAL A 140 -4.09 -1.49 -6.09
C VAL A 140 -4.63 -0.10 -6.36
N TYR A 141 -5.39 0.09 -7.43
CA TYR A 141 -6.06 1.36 -7.71
C TYR A 141 -7.19 1.61 -6.70
N THR A 142 -7.28 2.83 -6.15
CA THR A 142 -8.29 3.17 -5.14
C THR A 142 -9.34 4.10 -5.73
N THR A 143 -10.50 3.57 -6.09
CA THR A 143 -11.66 4.38 -6.52
C THR A 143 -12.48 4.85 -5.32
N PRO A 144 -13.35 5.86 -5.46
CA PRO A 144 -14.28 6.26 -4.40
C PRO A 144 -15.12 5.08 -3.87
N GLU A 145 -15.57 4.20 -4.76
CA GLU A 145 -16.43 3.04 -4.45
C GLU A 145 -15.66 1.93 -3.71
N THR A 146 -14.35 1.84 -3.93
CA THR A 146 -13.46 0.82 -3.33
C THR A 146 -12.68 1.34 -2.13
N SER A 147 -12.75 2.65 -1.86
CA SER A 147 -12.00 3.37 -0.81
C SER A 147 -12.08 2.69 0.56
N VAL A 148 -13.28 2.32 1.02
CA VAL A 148 -13.53 1.65 2.30
C VAL A 148 -12.83 0.29 2.39
N VAL A 149 -12.86 -0.47 1.30
CA VAL A 149 -12.23 -1.80 1.23
C VAL A 149 -10.71 -1.65 1.21
N ILE A 150 -10.18 -0.71 0.42
CA ILE A 150 -8.75 -0.45 0.35
C ILE A 150 -8.22 0.10 1.67
N GLU A 151 -8.97 0.95 2.37
CA GLU A 151 -8.60 1.45 3.69
C GLU A 151 -8.56 0.33 4.72
N SER A 152 -9.52 -0.61 4.68
CA SER A 152 -9.51 -1.81 5.52
C SER A 152 -8.30 -2.72 5.21
N LEU A 153 -7.98 -2.92 3.93
CA LEU A 153 -6.82 -3.71 3.50
C LEU A 153 -5.50 -3.04 3.87
N LEU A 154 -5.38 -1.73 3.65
CA LEU A 154 -4.25 -0.93 4.07
C LEU A 154 -4.09 -1.10 5.57
N ARG A 155 -5.14 -0.89 6.35
CA ARG A 155 -5.12 -1.11 7.80
C ARG A 155 -4.62 -2.51 8.17
N GLN A 156 -5.00 -3.57 7.45
CA GLN A 156 -4.46 -4.92 7.71
C GLN A 156 -2.99 -5.08 7.30
N GLU A 157 -2.58 -4.49 6.18
CA GLU A 157 -1.19 -4.49 5.69
C GLU A 157 -0.26 -3.80 6.67
N ILE A 158 -0.59 -2.58 7.09
CA ILE A 158 0.31 -1.73 7.88
C ILE A 158 0.20 -1.94 9.41
N ARG A 159 -0.92 -2.46 9.93
CA ARG A 159 -1.15 -2.59 11.39
C ARG A 159 -0.06 -3.34 12.15
N HIS A 160 0.59 -4.33 11.53
CA HIS A 160 1.59 -5.17 12.18
C HIS A 160 3.04 -4.86 11.78
N VAL A 161 3.24 -3.79 10.99
CA VAL A 161 4.54 -3.44 10.39
C VAL A 161 4.89 -1.96 10.59
N MET A 162 4.12 -1.29 11.46
CA MET A 162 4.37 0.04 11.97
C MET A 162 4.98 -0.07 13.36
N HIS A 163 6.27 0.23 13.46
CA HIS A 163 7.03 0.11 14.71
C HIS A 163 7.38 1.49 15.25
N ARG A 164 6.82 1.83 16.41
CA ARG A 164 7.08 3.10 17.10
C ARG A 164 8.29 2.99 18.02
N ASN A 165 8.81 4.15 18.44
CA ASN A 165 9.79 4.25 19.52
C ASN A 165 11.06 3.43 19.25
N ILE A 166 11.57 3.49 18.02
CA ILE A 166 12.84 2.83 17.69
C ILE A 166 13.97 3.52 18.45
N ASP A 167 14.73 2.73 19.19
CA ASP A 167 15.91 3.18 19.91
C ASP A 167 16.99 3.66 18.94
N ASN A 168 17.69 4.72 19.30
CA ASN A 168 18.74 5.32 18.47
C ASN A 168 18.31 5.61 17.02
N PHE A 169 17.03 5.92 16.78
CA PHE A 169 16.50 6.20 15.45
C PHE A 169 17.30 7.30 14.73
N PHE A 170 17.51 8.44 15.39
CA PHE A 170 18.23 9.57 14.78
C PHE A 170 19.70 9.24 14.51
N GLY A 171 20.41 8.61 15.46
CA GLY A 171 21.81 8.23 15.25
C GLY A 171 21.99 7.20 14.14
N SER A 172 20.98 6.35 13.90
CA SER A 172 21.03 5.32 12.86
C SER A 172 20.62 5.84 11.47
N ILE A 173 19.59 6.69 11.40
CA ILE A 173 19.02 7.17 10.13
C ILE A 173 19.63 8.50 9.67
N PHE A 174 20.02 9.35 10.62
CA PHE A 174 20.60 10.66 10.39
C PHE A 174 21.95 10.77 11.10
N PRO A 175 22.98 9.99 10.68
CA PRO A 175 24.30 10.08 11.28
C PRO A 175 24.83 11.51 11.11
N MET A 176 25.02 12.20 12.23
CA MET A 176 25.39 13.61 12.24
C MET A 176 26.90 13.75 12.12
N SER A 177 27.34 14.43 11.06
CA SER A 177 28.73 14.87 10.91
C SER A 177 29.02 16.11 11.76
N GLN A 178 30.30 16.35 12.07
CA GLN A 178 30.72 17.53 12.81
C GLN A 178 30.36 18.84 12.09
N SER A 179 30.43 18.87 10.76
CA SER A 179 30.03 20.05 9.98
C SER A 179 28.53 20.32 10.09
N GLN A 180 27.69 19.29 10.02
CA GLN A 180 26.24 19.44 10.23
C GLN A 180 25.91 19.92 11.65
N ALA A 181 26.61 19.40 12.66
CA ALA A 181 26.41 19.85 14.05
C ALA A 181 26.69 21.36 14.19
N LEU A 182 27.74 21.88 13.55
CA LEU A 182 28.04 23.31 13.55
C LEU A 182 26.96 24.15 12.86
N VAL A 183 26.42 23.66 11.73
CA VAL A 183 25.31 24.33 11.03
C VAL A 183 24.07 24.38 11.93
N ILE A 184 23.73 23.29 12.61
CA ILE A 184 22.60 23.25 13.54
C ILE A 184 22.81 24.25 14.69
N ASP A 185 24.00 24.27 15.29
CA ASP A 185 24.31 25.18 16.39
C ASP A 185 24.22 26.67 15.92
N GLU A 186 24.64 26.97 14.68
CA GLU A 186 24.48 28.31 14.08
C GLU A 186 22.99 28.70 13.91
N ILE A 187 22.16 27.77 13.42
CA ILE A 187 20.72 28.00 13.25
C ILE A 187 20.05 28.19 14.60
N MET A 188 20.43 27.41 15.62
CA MET A 188 19.91 27.56 16.98
C MET A 188 20.20 28.95 17.56
N GLU A 189 21.42 29.46 17.39
CA GLU A 189 21.78 30.80 17.87
C GLU A 189 21.01 31.88 17.11
N LYS A 190 20.81 31.75 15.79
CA LYS A 190 19.95 32.66 15.03
C LYS A 190 18.50 32.64 15.51
N CYS A 191 17.93 31.47 15.79
CA CYS A 191 16.58 31.35 16.36
C CYS A 191 16.42 32.13 17.68
N LYS A 192 17.45 32.15 18.53
CA LYS A 192 17.46 32.91 19.80
C LYS A 192 17.60 34.41 19.55
N GLN A 193 18.54 34.81 18.68
CA GLN A 193 18.80 36.22 18.35
C GLN A 193 17.61 36.91 17.67
N GLU A 194 16.91 36.18 16.80
CA GLU A 194 15.71 36.67 16.10
C GLU A 194 14.42 36.51 16.92
N GLU A 195 14.53 36.18 18.21
CA GLU A 195 13.38 35.98 19.12
C GLU A 195 12.33 35.01 18.55
N LYS A 196 12.79 33.94 17.88
CA LYS A 196 11.91 32.85 17.41
C LYS A 196 11.75 31.76 18.46
N TRP A 197 12.75 31.59 19.32
CA TRP A 197 12.75 30.59 20.37
C TRP A 197 13.30 31.15 21.69
N ASN A 198 12.58 30.89 22.78
CA ASN A 198 12.98 31.20 24.15
C ASN A 198 12.45 30.12 25.11
N ASN A 199 13.18 29.02 25.27
CA ASN A 199 12.75 27.78 25.93
C ASN A 199 11.55 27.07 25.25
N GLU A 200 10.80 27.79 24.44
CA GLU A 200 9.73 27.33 23.57
C GLU A 200 9.71 28.16 22.27
N TRP A 201 9.00 27.66 21.27
CA TRP A 201 8.82 28.40 20.02
C TRP A 201 7.81 29.51 20.22
N ILE A 202 8.22 30.75 19.91
CA ILE A 202 7.39 31.93 20.10
C ILE A 202 6.26 31.92 19.07
N GLY A 203 5.03 32.14 19.55
CA GLY A 203 3.83 32.11 18.71
C GLY A 203 3.31 30.70 18.40
N TRP A 204 3.85 29.65 19.06
CA TRP A 204 3.27 28.32 18.97
C TRP A 204 1.86 28.28 19.59
N PRO A 205 0.89 27.57 18.99
CA PRO A 205 -0.46 27.48 19.55
C PRO A 205 -0.46 26.81 20.92
N LYS A 206 -1.37 27.25 21.80
CA LYS A 206 -1.52 26.72 23.15
C LYS A 206 -2.39 25.47 23.18
N ASP A 207 -2.32 24.74 24.27
CA ASP A 207 -3.23 23.61 24.50
C ASP A 207 -4.70 24.04 24.40
N GLY A 208 -5.48 23.26 23.67
CA GLY A 208 -6.89 23.57 23.36
C GLY A 208 -7.12 24.39 22.09
N SER A 209 -6.06 24.83 21.41
CA SER A 209 -6.16 25.44 20.07
C SER A 209 -6.78 24.50 19.04
N LEU A 210 -7.41 25.09 18.02
CA LEU A 210 -7.90 24.36 16.85
C LEU A 210 -6.72 23.84 16.02
N GLU A 211 -6.88 22.67 15.39
CA GLU A 211 -5.85 22.05 14.55
C GLU A 211 -5.37 22.98 13.42
N THR A 212 -6.30 23.73 12.82
CA THR A 212 -6.00 24.72 11.76
C THR A 212 -5.08 25.86 12.22
N GLN A 213 -5.00 26.13 13.53
CA GLN A 213 -4.10 27.14 14.09
C GLN A 213 -2.64 26.67 14.14
N PHE A 214 -2.37 25.37 13.98
CA PHE A 214 -1.01 24.81 13.96
C PHE A 214 -0.35 24.87 12.59
N TYR A 215 -1.13 24.85 11.50
CA TYR A 215 -0.60 24.78 10.14
C TYR A 215 0.37 25.93 9.82
N GLN A 216 -0.03 27.17 10.08
CA GLN A 216 0.79 28.33 9.75
C GLN A 216 2.06 28.44 10.63
N PRO A 217 1.99 28.29 11.97
CA PRO A 217 3.19 28.25 12.80
C PRO A 217 4.18 27.17 12.39
N VAL A 218 3.71 25.93 12.14
CA VAL A 218 4.57 24.83 11.69
C VAL A 218 5.22 25.18 10.35
N LEU A 219 4.43 25.68 9.39
CA LEU A 219 4.91 26.06 8.06
C LEU A 219 6.02 27.11 8.12
N VAL A 220 5.79 28.19 8.86
CA VAL A 220 6.74 29.31 9.01
C VAL A 220 8.07 28.81 9.58
N LEU A 221 7.98 27.98 10.60
CA LEU A 221 9.12 27.48 11.36
C LEU A 221 9.93 26.45 10.57
N VAL A 222 9.27 25.49 9.92
CA VAL A 222 9.93 24.52 9.03
C VAL A 222 10.59 25.22 7.85
N ASN A 223 9.91 26.18 7.21
CA ASN A 223 10.48 26.92 6.08
C ASN A 223 11.64 27.83 6.50
N TYR A 224 11.60 28.40 7.70
CA TYR A 224 12.73 29.14 8.25
C TYR A 224 13.96 28.23 8.39
N VAL A 225 13.82 27.07 9.04
CA VAL A 225 14.93 26.12 9.20
C VAL A 225 15.46 25.67 7.85
N ILE A 226 14.59 25.29 6.91
CA ILE A 226 14.99 24.91 5.56
C ILE A 226 15.77 26.04 4.86
N GLN A 227 15.29 27.29 4.97
CA GLN A 227 15.97 28.45 4.37
C GLN A 227 17.37 28.63 4.94
N GLN A 228 17.55 28.49 6.26
CA GLN A 228 18.88 28.60 6.87
C GLN A 228 19.79 27.45 6.43
N CYS A 229 19.30 26.20 6.41
CA CYS A 229 20.04 25.05 5.91
C CYS A 229 20.48 25.23 4.44
N ASN A 230 19.62 25.80 3.60
CA ASN A 230 19.90 26.02 2.17
C ASN A 230 20.98 27.08 1.95
N ARG A 231 20.95 28.19 2.72
CA ARG A 231 21.98 29.25 2.65
C ARG A 231 23.37 28.72 2.98
N THR A 232 23.46 27.80 3.94
CA THR A 232 24.74 27.24 4.37
C THR A 232 25.22 26.09 3.47
N SER A 233 24.31 25.37 2.81
CA SER A 233 24.63 24.15 2.04
C SER A 233 24.67 24.33 0.51
N GLY A 234 24.09 25.42 -0.02
CA GLY A 234 24.14 25.80 -1.44
C GLY A 234 23.51 24.82 -2.46
N LYS A 235 22.85 23.74 -2.01
CA LYS A 235 22.50 22.59 -2.87
C LYS A 235 21.10 22.01 -2.70
N PHE A 236 20.24 22.58 -1.88
CA PHE A 236 18.86 22.11 -1.73
C PHE A 236 17.92 23.31 -1.79
N ALA A 237 16.86 23.20 -2.58
CA ALA A 237 15.77 24.16 -2.58
C ALA A 237 14.50 23.36 -2.28
N ARG A 238 14.32 22.96 -1.01
CA ARG A 238 13.05 22.39 -0.56
C ARG A 238 12.21 23.48 0.08
N THR A 239 10.90 23.32 0.05
CA THR A 239 9.96 24.16 0.80
C THR A 239 8.83 23.30 1.33
N ALA A 240 8.37 23.62 2.53
CA ALA A 240 7.15 23.09 3.08
C ALA A 240 5.96 23.90 2.55
N VAL A 241 4.84 23.23 2.35
CA VAL A 241 3.57 23.83 1.93
C VAL A 241 2.43 23.19 2.69
N VAL A 242 1.47 24.02 3.12
CA VAL A 242 0.22 23.54 3.72
C VAL A 242 -0.67 23.03 2.60
N HIS A 243 -1.21 21.83 2.78
CA HIS A 243 -2.06 21.16 1.80
C HIS A 243 -3.34 20.57 2.42
N ALA A 244 -3.69 20.97 3.66
CA ALA A 244 -4.83 20.44 4.42
C ALA A 244 -6.20 20.63 3.73
N ASN A 245 -6.35 21.67 2.89
CA ASN A 245 -7.64 22.01 2.27
C ASN A 245 -7.80 21.45 0.85
N CYS A 246 -6.70 21.09 0.19
CA CYS A 246 -6.66 20.67 -1.21
C CYS A 246 -6.07 19.25 -1.33
N CYS A 247 -6.36 18.55 -2.42
CA CYS A 247 -5.72 17.26 -2.71
C CYS A 247 -4.54 17.50 -3.65
N PRO A 248 -3.34 16.95 -3.38
CA PRO A 248 -2.28 17.02 -4.37
C PRO A 248 -2.73 16.34 -5.67
N ILE A 249 -2.32 16.89 -6.81
CA ILE A 249 -2.72 16.41 -8.13
C ILE A 249 -2.16 15.00 -8.35
N GLN A 250 -3.03 14.11 -8.80
CA GLN A 250 -2.72 12.73 -9.16
C GLN A 250 -2.74 12.60 -10.69
N ASN A 251 -1.75 11.90 -11.26
CA ASN A 251 -1.74 11.54 -12.68
C ASN A 251 -2.45 10.21 -12.94
N ARG A 252 -3.23 9.70 -11.97
CA ARG A 252 -3.87 8.39 -11.98
C ARG A 252 -5.39 8.54 -12.12
N ILE A 253 -6.02 7.66 -12.91
CA ILE A 253 -7.47 7.59 -13.10
C ILE A 253 -8.12 7.00 -11.82
N CYS A 254 -9.23 7.59 -11.38
CA CYS A 254 -10.05 7.12 -10.25
C CYS A 254 -9.29 6.95 -8.93
N ALA A 255 -8.54 7.95 -8.46
CA ALA A 255 -7.85 7.91 -7.18
C ALA A 255 -8.63 8.60 -6.05
N VAL A 256 -8.53 8.10 -4.82
CA VAL A 256 -9.19 8.69 -3.64
C VAL A 256 -8.52 10.01 -3.26
N ALA A 257 -9.35 11.02 -3.06
CA ALA A 257 -8.96 12.31 -2.53
C ALA A 257 -8.33 12.16 -1.14
N ARG A 258 -7.02 12.40 -1.04
CA ARG A 258 -6.29 12.48 0.23
C ARG A 258 -5.68 13.87 0.40
N LYS A 259 -5.77 14.42 1.61
CA LYS A 259 -5.38 15.80 1.94
C LYS A 259 -4.35 15.78 3.08
N PRO A 260 -3.06 15.62 2.78
CA PRO A 260 -2.02 15.74 3.81
C PRO A 260 -1.96 17.17 4.35
N ASP A 261 -1.68 17.35 5.63
CA ASP A 261 -1.64 18.69 6.22
C ASP A 261 -0.47 19.52 5.71
N ILE A 262 0.74 18.94 5.75
CA ILE A 262 1.97 19.59 5.29
C ILE A 262 2.75 18.65 4.39
N VAL A 263 3.31 19.19 3.31
CA VAL A 263 4.17 18.45 2.39
C VAL A 263 5.46 19.23 2.15
N LEU A 264 6.59 18.54 2.00
CA LEU A 264 7.84 19.13 1.54
C LEU A 264 8.09 18.71 0.09
N VAL A 265 8.35 19.69 -0.74
CA VAL A 265 8.54 19.56 -2.20
C VAL A 265 9.77 20.35 -2.62
N ASP A 266 10.21 20.18 -3.87
CA ASP A 266 11.17 21.10 -4.46
C ASP A 266 10.54 22.49 -4.65
N CYS A 267 11.24 23.54 -4.23
CA CYS A 267 10.85 24.93 -4.43
C CYS A 267 10.54 25.23 -5.89
N SER A 268 11.29 24.65 -6.85
CA SER A 268 11.07 24.90 -8.27
C SER A 268 9.74 24.35 -8.78
N ASN A 269 9.17 23.38 -8.07
CA ASN A 269 7.96 22.68 -8.47
C ASN A 269 6.69 23.28 -7.85
N VAL A 270 6.83 24.24 -6.92
CA VAL A 270 5.68 24.93 -6.32
C VAL A 270 5.15 25.98 -7.28
N GLN A 271 4.17 25.60 -8.09
CA GLN A 271 3.35 26.53 -8.82
C GLN A 271 2.27 27.11 -7.90
N ARG A 272 1.78 28.32 -8.20
CA ARG A 272 0.66 28.93 -7.48
C ARG A 272 -0.49 29.20 -8.43
N ARG A 273 -1.70 28.83 -8.02
CA ARG A 273 -2.95 29.14 -8.72
C ARG A 273 -3.87 29.85 -7.75
N GLU A 274 -4.31 31.06 -8.10
CA GLU A 274 -5.15 31.89 -7.22
C GLU A 274 -4.54 32.13 -5.82
N GLY A 275 -3.21 32.15 -5.72
CA GLY A 275 -2.48 32.32 -4.46
C GLY A 275 -2.15 31.02 -3.72
N GLU A 276 -2.87 29.93 -4.02
CA GLU A 276 -2.70 28.62 -3.40
C GLU A 276 -1.63 27.77 -4.10
N PRO A 277 -0.83 26.98 -3.35
CA PRO A 277 0.15 26.10 -3.93
C PRO A 277 -0.50 24.93 -4.68
N VAL A 278 0.02 24.64 -5.86
CA VAL A 278 -0.36 23.47 -6.66
C VAL A 278 0.76 22.45 -6.53
N VAL A 279 0.44 21.29 -5.93
CA VAL A 279 1.42 20.22 -5.68
C VAL A 279 0.96 18.93 -6.35
N HIS A 280 1.88 18.20 -6.97
CA HIS A 280 1.66 16.84 -7.44
C HIS A 280 2.20 15.81 -6.45
N TRP A 281 1.56 14.65 -6.34
CA TRP A 281 2.09 13.54 -5.53
C TRP A 281 3.48 13.07 -5.99
N SER A 282 3.81 13.23 -7.28
CA SER A 282 5.13 12.94 -7.83
C SER A 282 6.24 13.83 -7.28
N ASP A 283 5.89 14.99 -6.71
CA ASP A 283 6.84 16.00 -6.29
C ASP A 283 7.04 16.03 -4.76
N ILE A 284 6.20 15.30 -4.02
CA ILE A 284 6.25 15.25 -2.55
C ILE A 284 7.42 14.36 -2.10
N HIS A 285 8.29 14.92 -1.25
CA HIS A 285 9.44 14.21 -0.67
C HIS A 285 9.23 13.78 0.77
N VAL A 286 8.49 14.59 1.53
CA VAL A 286 8.15 14.36 2.94
C VAL A 286 6.69 14.75 3.14
N VAL A 287 5.96 14.00 3.97
CA VAL A 287 4.57 14.28 4.31
C VAL A 287 4.39 14.39 5.82
N GLY A 288 3.57 15.34 6.26
CA GLY A 288 3.29 15.66 7.64
C GLY A 288 1.81 15.60 7.94
N GLU A 289 1.46 15.04 9.09
CA GLU A 289 0.12 15.08 9.67
C GLU A 289 0.17 15.80 11.02
N ILE A 290 -0.73 16.74 11.25
CA ILE A 290 -0.78 17.58 12.44
C ILE A 290 -2.07 17.30 13.18
N LYS A 291 -1.94 16.97 14.45
CA LYS A 291 -3.06 16.82 15.36
C LYS A 291 -2.91 17.77 16.53
N ARG A 292 -4.04 18.28 17.02
CA ARG A 292 -4.05 19.25 18.13
C ARG A 292 -3.62 18.70 19.49
N THR A 293 -3.74 17.38 19.74
CA THR A 293 -3.50 16.79 21.07
C THR A 293 -2.69 15.50 21.00
N ASP A 294 -1.93 15.22 22.07
CA ASP A 294 -1.18 13.99 22.30
C ASP A 294 -2.05 12.72 22.30
N LYS A 295 -3.35 12.82 22.64
CA LYS A 295 -4.33 11.73 22.51
C LYS A 295 -4.44 11.18 21.09
N ASN A 296 -4.04 11.99 20.09
CA ASN A 296 -4.01 11.58 18.71
C ASN A 296 -2.69 10.90 18.30
N ASP A 297 -1.70 10.75 19.19
CA ASP A 297 -0.54 9.88 18.97
C ASP A 297 -0.94 8.40 19.10
N ASN A 298 -1.73 7.94 18.15
CA ASN A 298 -2.28 6.60 18.10
C ASN A 298 -2.24 6.03 16.68
N VAL A 299 -2.52 4.74 16.59
CA VAL A 299 -2.44 3.97 15.34
C VAL A 299 -3.28 4.59 14.21
N ASN A 300 -4.40 5.26 14.49
CA ASN A 300 -5.19 5.84 13.42
C ASN A 300 -4.43 6.95 12.68
N THR A 301 -3.73 7.82 13.40
CA THR A 301 -2.90 8.86 12.78
C THR A 301 -1.74 8.26 11.99
N ASP A 302 -1.16 7.16 12.47
CA ASP A 302 -0.11 6.43 11.73
C ASP A 302 -0.64 5.87 10.41
N LEU A 303 -1.87 5.34 10.42
CA LEU A 303 -2.55 4.82 9.23
C LEU A 303 -2.88 5.94 8.23
N GLU A 304 -3.30 7.12 8.70
CA GLU A 304 -3.52 8.31 7.86
C GLU A 304 -2.21 8.70 7.14
N LEU A 305 -1.12 8.85 7.90
CA LEU A 305 0.20 9.18 7.36
C LEU A 305 0.67 8.14 6.33
N ALA A 306 0.53 6.85 6.66
CA ALA A 306 0.89 5.75 5.77
C ALA A 306 0.04 5.72 4.50
N GLY A 307 -1.23 6.14 4.59
CA GLY A 307 -2.10 6.34 3.43
C GLY A 307 -1.55 7.39 2.46
N TYR A 308 -0.98 8.49 2.95
CA TYR A 308 -0.31 9.48 2.09
C TYR A 308 1.00 8.94 1.50
N VAL A 309 1.80 8.26 2.30
CA VAL A 309 3.04 7.60 1.85
C VAL A 309 2.75 6.63 0.71
N ARG A 310 1.65 5.89 0.79
CA ARG A 310 1.20 5.02 -0.30
C ARG A 310 0.93 5.78 -1.60
N GLU A 311 0.29 6.95 -1.54
CA GLU A 311 0.09 7.79 -2.72
C GLU A 311 1.42 8.28 -3.29
N ILE A 312 2.39 8.62 -2.44
CA ILE A 312 3.74 8.99 -2.85
C ILE A 312 4.41 7.83 -3.59
N PHE A 313 4.44 6.62 -3.01
CA PHE A 313 5.01 5.45 -3.68
C PHE A 313 4.30 5.09 -4.99
N GLY A 314 2.99 5.29 -5.05
CA GLY A 314 2.22 5.12 -6.26
C GLY A 314 2.66 6.09 -7.37
N ASN A 315 2.87 7.35 -7.03
CA ASN A 315 3.26 8.37 -8.01
C ASN A 315 4.79 8.44 -8.23
N GLN A 316 5.57 7.72 -7.44
CA GLN A 316 7.04 7.66 -7.52
C GLN A 316 7.52 6.20 -7.48
N PRO A 317 7.38 5.42 -8.57
CA PRO A 317 7.65 3.97 -8.57
C PRO A 317 9.10 3.60 -8.26
N THR A 318 10.06 4.51 -8.48
CA THR A 318 11.48 4.29 -8.17
C THR A 318 11.88 4.73 -6.75
N ARG A 319 10.98 5.39 -6.02
CA ARG A 319 11.24 5.85 -4.64
C ARG A 319 11.45 4.63 -3.74
N ARG A 320 12.55 4.62 -2.98
CA ARG A 320 12.88 3.51 -2.06
C ARG A 320 12.26 3.69 -0.68
N PHE A 321 12.22 4.94 -0.21
CA PHE A 321 11.71 5.29 1.10
C PHE A 321 11.07 6.68 1.10
N VAL A 322 10.21 6.93 2.07
CA VAL A 322 9.56 8.23 2.29
C VAL A 322 9.71 8.59 3.75
N PHE A 323 10.15 9.82 4.02
CA PHE A 323 10.07 10.35 5.37
C PHE A 323 8.69 10.94 5.60
N GLY A 324 8.19 10.76 6.82
CA GLY A 324 7.01 11.45 7.28
C GLY A 324 7.22 12.00 8.68
N PHE A 325 6.30 12.85 9.12
CA PHE A 325 6.28 13.29 10.51
C PHE A 325 4.85 13.44 11.00
N THR A 326 4.67 13.32 12.30
CA THR A 326 3.40 13.59 12.97
C THR A 326 3.64 14.57 14.10
N ILE A 327 2.84 15.64 14.17
CA ILE A 327 2.87 16.62 15.25
C ILE A 327 1.61 16.47 16.10
N TYR A 328 1.77 16.50 17.41
CA TYR A 328 0.71 16.40 18.41
C TYR A 328 0.88 17.52 19.43
N GLY A 329 0.17 18.63 19.25
CA GLY A 329 0.43 19.84 20.04
C GLY A 329 1.87 20.31 19.83
N ALA A 330 2.72 20.20 20.85
CA ALA A 330 4.17 20.53 20.77
C ALA A 330 5.10 19.30 20.73
N SER A 331 4.55 18.10 20.53
CA SER A 331 5.34 16.87 20.37
C SER A 331 5.43 16.50 18.89
N ILE A 332 6.58 16.01 18.44
CA ILE A 332 6.78 15.53 17.07
C ILE A 332 7.35 14.12 17.09
N ARG A 333 6.97 13.31 16.09
CA ARG A 333 7.54 12.00 15.80
C ARG A 333 7.94 11.95 14.33
N ILE A 334 9.14 11.44 14.06
CA ILE A 334 9.66 11.27 12.70
C ILE A 334 9.49 9.82 12.29
N TRP A 335 9.07 9.62 11.05
CA TRP A 335 8.81 8.31 10.45
C TRP A 335 9.67 8.10 9.22
N LEU A 336 10.17 6.89 9.06
CA LEU A 336 10.75 6.38 7.82
C LEU A 336 9.91 5.22 7.33
N PHE A 337 9.39 5.36 6.12
CA PHE A 337 8.60 4.34 5.45
C PHE A 337 9.35 3.76 4.28
N ASP A 338 9.17 2.46 4.07
CA ASP A 338 9.46 1.79 2.81
C ASP A 338 8.20 1.04 2.33
N ARG A 339 8.34 0.14 1.35
CA ARG A 339 7.22 -0.66 0.84
C ARG A 339 6.81 -1.80 1.77
N SER A 340 7.55 -2.06 2.84
CA SER A 340 7.32 -3.14 3.80
C SER A 340 6.61 -2.68 5.07
N GLY A 341 6.65 -1.38 5.37
CA GLY A 341 6.07 -0.78 6.56
C GLY A 341 6.69 0.56 6.93
N GLY A 342 6.61 0.91 8.21
CA GLY A 342 7.15 2.17 8.74
C GLY A 342 7.78 2.00 10.10
N ILE A 343 8.88 2.70 10.31
CA ILE A 343 9.55 2.79 11.61
C ILE A 343 9.55 4.25 12.08
N GLY A 344 9.22 4.47 13.36
CA GLY A 344 9.08 5.78 13.95
C GLY A 344 10.07 6.00 15.10
N SER A 345 10.60 7.22 15.20
CA SER A 345 11.39 7.67 16.34
C SER A 345 10.58 7.62 17.64
N HIS A 346 11.22 7.83 18.79
CA HIS A 346 10.49 8.32 19.96
C HIS A 346 9.87 9.69 19.65
N ALA A 347 8.71 9.99 20.24
CA ALA A 347 8.18 11.35 20.20
C ALA A 347 9.01 12.24 21.13
N PHE A 348 9.27 13.48 20.70
CA PHE A 348 10.05 14.45 21.46
C PHE A 348 9.41 15.83 21.37
N SER A 349 9.76 16.74 22.28
CA SER A 349 9.16 18.07 22.32
C SER A 349 9.92 19.03 21.43
N ILE A 350 9.24 19.67 20.48
CA ILE A 350 9.87 20.68 19.63
C ILE A 350 10.35 21.90 20.42
N HIS A 351 9.77 22.14 21.60
CA HIS A 351 10.16 23.24 22.48
C HIS A 351 11.44 22.91 23.24
N LYS A 352 11.51 21.72 23.83
CA LYS A 352 12.62 21.31 24.70
C LYS A 352 13.83 20.83 23.92
N ASP A 353 13.62 20.15 22.80
CA ASP A 353 14.65 19.48 22.03
C ASP A 353 14.94 20.24 20.71
N LEU A 354 15.20 21.55 20.81
CA LEU A 354 15.41 22.43 19.65
C LEU A 354 16.47 21.90 18.67
N LYS A 355 17.57 21.37 19.20
CA LYS A 355 18.67 20.77 18.41
C LYS A 355 18.24 19.54 17.61
N MET A 356 17.27 18.78 18.10
CA MET A 356 16.75 17.59 17.41
C MET A 356 15.70 17.97 16.36
N PHE A 357 14.99 19.07 16.59
CA PHE A 357 14.02 19.60 15.64
C PHE A 357 14.70 20.23 14.40
N ILE A 358 15.78 20.98 14.60
CA ILE A 358 16.62 21.56 13.53
C ILE A 358 17.48 20.47 12.90
#